data_AF-A0A7V8ZFT3-F1
#
_entry.id   AF-A0A7V8ZFT3-F1
#
_cell.length_a   1.000
_cell.length_b   1.000
_cell.length_c   1.000
_cell.angle_alpha   90.00
_cell.angle_beta   90.00
_cell.angle_gamma   90.00
#
_symmetry.space_group_name_H-M   'P 1'
#
loop_
_entity.id
_entity.type
_entity.pdbx_description
1 polymer ?
#
loop_
_entity_poly.entity_id
_entity_poly.type
_entity_poly.pdbx_seq_one_letter_code
_entity_poly.pdbx_strand_id
1 'polypeptide(L)' 'MSNETITIVVAVGCGLLALAAYVGLILLPALTAYSRWYERVGAGFLSLYVLAAFVIAGLGGGAGVVWFWDRIQG' A
#
# COMPACT_ATOMS: atom_id res chain seq x y z
N MET A 1 -0.49 -21.08 18.07
CA MET A 1 -0.21 -20.33 16.82
C MET A 1 1.29 -20.27 16.64
N SER A 2 1.81 -20.62 15.47
CA SER A 2 3.24 -20.46 15.18
C SER A 2 3.55 -19.01 14.80
N ASN A 3 4.78 -18.55 15.03
CA ASN A 3 5.21 -17.21 14.62
C ASN A 3 5.04 -16.99 13.11
N GLU A 4 5.31 -18.03 12.33
CA GLU A 4 5.12 -18.02 10.87
C GLU A 4 3.65 -17.81 10.48
N THR A 5 2.73 -18.50 11.15
CA THR A 5 1.29 -18.32 10.93
C THR A 5 0.86 -16.89 11.24
N ILE A 6 1.37 -16.30 12.32
CA ILE A 6 1.06 -14.89 12.68
C ILE A 6 1.57 -13.94 11.61
N THR A 7 2.82 -14.10 11.17
CA THR A 7 3.41 -13.27 10.11
C THR A 7 2.60 -13.33 8.82
N ILE A 8 2.19 -14.54 8.40
CA ILE A 8 1.39 -14.71 7.17
C ILE A 8 0.03 -14.03 7.30
N VAL A 9 -0.68 -14.24 8.41
CA VAL A 9 -2.02 -13.65 8.61
C VAL A 9 -1.93 -12.12 8.64
N VAL A 10 -0.92 -11.56 9.32
CA VAL A 10 -0.67 -10.11 9.35
C VAL A 10 -0.33 -9.59 7.96
N ALA A 11 0.58 -10.24 7.23
CA ALA A 11 1.00 -9.82 5.90
C ALA A 11 -0.17 -9.81 4.91
N VAL A 12 -0.97 -10.88 4.88
CA VAL A 12 -2.14 -10.97 3.99
C VAL A 12 -3.21 -9.97 4.42
N GLY A 13 -3.49 -9.84 5.71
CA GLY A 13 -4.49 -8.91 6.23
C GLY A 13 -4.16 -7.45 5.88
N CYS A 14 -2.93 -7.02 6.19
CA CYS A 14 -2.46 -5.68 5.87
C CYS A 14 -2.42 -5.44 4.35
N GLY A 15 -2.00 -6.43 3.56
CA GLY A 15 -1.96 -6.34 2.10
C GLY A 15 -3.35 -6.14 1.49
N LEU A 16 -4.35 -6.91 1.94
CA LEU A 16 -5.72 -6.78 1.47
C LEU A 16 -6.36 -5.45 1.88
N LEU A 17 -6.12 -5.00 3.11
CA LEU A 17 -6.61 -3.69 3.58
C LEU A 17 -5.98 -2.54 2.80
N ALA A 18 -4.68 -2.59 2.54
CA ALA A 18 -3.98 -1.60 1.73
C ALA A 18 -4.53 -1.57 0.29
N LEU A 19 -4.76 -2.74 -0.31
CA LEU A 19 -5.35 -2.84 -1.65
C LEU A 19 -6.78 -2.26 -1.68
N ALA A 20 -7.61 -2.61 -0.70
CA ALA A 20 -8.96 -2.08 -0.58
C ALA A 20 -8.95 -0.55 -0.39
N ALA A 21 -8.04 -0.02 0.43
CA ALA A 21 -7.86 1.42 0.61
C ALA A 21 -7.42 2.11 -0.68
N TYR A 22 -6.48 1.54 -1.44
CA TYR A 22 -6.07 2.08 -2.73
C TYR A 22 -7.25 2.13 -3.72
N VAL A 23 -7.98 1.03 -3.85
CA VAL A 23 -9.12 0.96 -4.77
C VAL A 23 -10.22 1.94 -4.37
N GLY A 24 -10.60 1.96 -3.09
CA GLY A 24 -11.69 2.77 -2.56
C GLY A 24 -11.40 4.27 -2.50
N LEU A 25 -10.22 4.65 -1.99
CA LEU A 25 -9.90 6.03 -1.67
C LEU A 25 -9.12 6.76 -2.77
N ILE A 26 -8.51 6.03 -3.71
CA ILE A 26 -7.64 6.62 -4.73
C ILE A 26 -8.14 6.28 -6.13
N LEU A 27 -8.24 4.99 -6.48
CA LEU A 27 -8.54 4.56 -7.85
C LEU A 27 -9.98 4.88 -8.26
N LEU A 28 -10.97 4.53 -7.42
CA LEU A 28 -12.38 4.85 -7.68
C LEU A 28 -12.63 6.35 -7.89
N PRO A 29 -12.21 7.25 -6.98
CA PRO A 29 -12.41 8.69 -7.19
C PRO A 29 -11.64 9.23 -8.41
N ALA A 30 -10.45 8.69 -8.72
CA ALA A 30 -9.72 9.07 -9.93
C ALA A 30 -10.49 8.72 -11.21
N LEU A 31 -11.19 7.58 -11.22
CA LEU A 31 -11.98 7.13 -12.37
C LEU A 31 -13.35 7.82 -12.47
N THR A 32 -13.93 8.27 -11.36
CA THR A 32 -15.23 8.95 -11.37
C THR A 32 -15.14 10.46 -11.63
N ALA A 33 -13.99 11.08 -11.40
CA ALA A 33 -13.78 12.52 -11.57
C ALA A 33 -13.92 13.03 -13.03
N TYR A 34 -13.64 12.17 -14.02
CA TYR A 34 -13.59 12.57 -15.43
C TYR A 34 -14.74 11.96 -16.24
N SER A 35 -15.28 12.72 -17.21
CA SER A 35 -16.36 12.26 -18.10
C SER A 35 -15.83 11.49 -19.32
N ARG A 36 -14.63 11.85 -19.79
CA ARG A 36 -13.98 11.24 -20.96
C ARG A 36 -13.17 10.01 -20.56
N TRP A 37 -13.34 8.92 -21.31
CA TRP A 37 -12.72 7.62 -20.98
C TRP A 37 -11.18 7.65 -21.01
N TYR A 38 -10.58 8.46 -21.88
CA TYR A 38 -9.13 8.62 -21.97
C TYR A 38 -8.53 9.41 -20.80
N GLU A 39 -9.25 10.38 -20.25
CA GLU A 39 -8.85 11.10 -19.04
C GLU A 39 -8.85 10.17 -17.82
N ARG A 40 -9.82 9.23 -17.74
CA ARG A 40 -9.86 8.20 -16.70
C ARG A 40 -8.65 7.27 -16.73
N VAL A 41 -8.19 6.88 -17.93
CA VAL A 41 -6.99 6.04 -18.07
C VAL A 41 -5.75 6.79 -17.59
N GLY A 42 -5.60 8.07 -17.95
CA GLY A 42 -4.51 8.90 -17.45
C GLY A 42 -4.54 9.10 -15.93
N ALA A 43 -5.72 9.36 -15.36
CA ALA A 43 -5.91 9.50 -13.91
C ALA A 43 -5.63 8.19 -13.15
N GLY A 44 -6.07 7.06 -13.68
CA GLY A 44 -5.77 5.73 -13.13
C GLY A 44 -4.28 5.36 -13.23
N PHE A 45 -3.58 5.81 -14.27
CA PHE A 45 -2.13 5.68 -14.33
C PHE A 45 -1.43 6.54 -13.28
N LEU A 46 -1.88 7.79 -13.08
CA LEU A 46 -1.32 8.68 -12.08
C LEU A 46 -1.59 8.18 -10.66
N SER A 47 -2.71 7.51 -10.39
CA SER A 47 -2.95 6.91 -9.07
C SER A 47 -1.96 5.80 -8.71
N LEU A 48 -1.36 5.12 -9.71
CA LEU A 48 -0.29 4.16 -9.45
C LEU A 48 0.96 4.81 -8.87
N TYR A 49 1.25 6.08 -9.19
CA TYR A 49 2.35 6.81 -8.54
C TYR A 49 2.09 7.01 -7.05
N VAL A 50 0.85 7.28 -6.67
CA VAL A 50 0.46 7.40 -5.25
C VAL A 50 0.65 6.06 -4.56
N LEU A 51 0.20 4.96 -5.17
CA LEU A 51 0.42 3.61 -4.65
C LEU A 51 1.92 3.31 -4.49
N ALA A 52 2.72 3.61 -5.51
CA ALA A 52 4.17 3.41 -5.47
C ALA A 52 4.83 4.19 -4.33
N ALA A 53 4.44 5.45 -4.12
CA ALA A 53 4.95 6.27 -3.01
C ALA A 53 4.64 5.64 -1.65
N PHE A 54 3.41 5.17 -1.42
CA PHE A 54 3.04 4.48 -0.18
C PHE A 54 3.77 3.15 0.00
N VAL A 55 3.97 2.39 -1.06
CA VAL A 55 4.75 1.13 -1.02
C VAL A 55 6.21 1.43 -0.66
N ILE A 56 6.84 2.40 -1.30
CA ILE A 56 8.23 2.79 -1.01
C ILE A 56 8.36 3.28 0.43
N ALA A 57 7.45 4.15 0.89
CA ALA A 57 7.46 4.66 2.25
C ALA A 57 7.25 3.54 3.29
N GLY A 58 6.30 2.62 3.03
CA GLY A 58 6.02 1.48 3.89
C GLY A 58 7.18 0.49 3.97
N LEU A 59 7.77 0.15 2.82
CA LEU A 59 8.96 -0.71 2.76
C LEU A 59 10.16 -0.05 3.42
N GLY A 60 10.38 1.25 3.20
CA GLY A 60 11.46 2.00 3.82
C GLY A 60 11.31 2.06 5.34
N GLY A 61 10.10 2.33 5.83
CA GLY A 61 9.79 2.31 7.27
C GLY A 61 9.96 0.92 7.89
N GLY A 62 9.39 -0.11 7.26
CA GLY A 62 9.49 -1.49 7.74
C GLY A 62 10.93 -2.02 7.73
N ALA A 63 11.67 -1.79 6.65
CA ALA A 63 13.08 -2.15 6.56
C ALA A 63 13.92 -1.38 7.60
N GLY A 64 13.61 -0.10 7.83
CA GLY A 64 14.23 0.69 8.88
C GLY A 64 14.04 0.08 10.28
N VAL A 65 12.82 -0.35 10.61
CA VAL A 65 12.56 -1.02 11.90
C VAL A 65 13.36 -2.30 12.06
N VAL A 66 13.42 -3.13 11.02
CA VAL A 66 14.21 -4.37 11.03
C VAL A 66 15.71 -4.07 11.17
N TRP A 67 16.20 -3.05 10.46
CA TRP A 67 17.60 -2.66 10.51
C TRP A 67 18.04 -2.14 11.89
N PHE A 68 17.17 -1.39 12.56
CA PHE A 68 17.47 -0.83 13.88
C PHE A 68 16.98 -1.70 15.04
N TRP A 69 16.51 -2.92 14.78
CA TRP A 69 15.89 -3.79 15.77
C TRP A 69 16.76 -4.02 17.02
N ASP A 70 18.06 -4.29 16.84
CA ASP A 70 19.00 -4.48 17.94
C ASP A 70 19.14 -3.24 18.85
N ARG A 71 18.97 -2.03 18.31
CA ARG A 71 19.00 -0.77 19.08
C ARG A 71 17.65 -0.44 19.72
N ILE A 72 16.56 -1.00 19.21
CA ILE A 72 15.20 -0.79 19.73
C ILE A 72 14.90 -1.77 20.87
N GLN A 73 15.47 -2.98 20.81
CA GLN A 73 15.28 -4.02 21.81
C GLN A 73 16.27 -3.99 22.97
N GLY A 74 17.46 -3.39 22.77
CA GLY A 74 18.48 -3.22 23.81
C GLY A 74 18.17 -2.06 24.76
#